data_AF-A0A182KDH1-F1
#
_entry.id   AF-A0A182KDH1-F1
#
_cell.length_a   1.000
_cell.length_b   1.000
_cell.length_c   1.000
_cell.angle_alpha   90.00
_cell.angle_beta   90.00
_cell.angle_gamma   90.00
#
_symmetry.space_group_name_H-M   'P 1'
#
loop_
_entity.id
_entity.type
_entity.pdbx_description
1 polymer ?
#
loop_
_entity_poly.entity_id
_entity_poly.type
_entity_poly.pdbx_seq_one_letter_code
_entity_poly.pdbx_strand_id
1 'polypeptide(L)' 'MKIWTSEHVFNHPWETVAQAAWRKYPNPINTAVIGTDVVERRVVDGVLHTHRLVSSKWYFPQWAQKV' A
#
# COMPACT_ATOMS: atom_id res chain seq x y z
N MET A 1 0.00 -4.14 -20.88
CA MET A 1 -1.48 -4.18 -20.96
C MET A 1 -2.07 -3.60 -19.68
N LYS A 2 -2.97 -2.61 -19.78
CA LYS A 2 -3.74 -2.11 -18.65
C LYS A 2 -5.04 -2.92 -18.57
N ILE A 3 -5.13 -3.85 -17.60
CA ILE A 3 -6.27 -4.77 -17.48
C ILE A 3 -7.46 -4.20 -16.70
N TRP A 4 -7.26 -3.10 -15.96
CA TRP A 4 -8.31 -2.42 -15.19
C TRP A 4 -7.97 -0.95 -14.90
N THR A 5 -8.99 -0.11 -14.69
CA THR A 5 -8.88 1.29 -14.25
C THR A 5 -10.03 1.63 -13.31
N SER A 6 -9.76 2.43 -12.28
CA SER A 6 -10.79 3.00 -11.41
C SER A 6 -10.33 4.35 -10.87
N GLU A 7 -11.31 5.20 -10.57
CA GLU A 7 -11.13 6.50 -9.95
C GLU A 7 -11.98 6.57 -8.68
N HIS A 8 -11.46 7.24 -7.66
CA HIS A 8 -12.16 7.45 -6.38
C HIS A 8 -11.84 8.84 -5.84
N VAL A 9 -12.85 9.51 -5.29
CA VAL A 9 -12.72 10.83 -4.67
C VAL A 9 -12.85 10.70 -3.16
N PHE A 10 -11.79 11.07 -2.43
CA PHE A 10 -11.83 11.20 -0.98
C PHE A 10 -12.30 12.61 -0.59
N ASN A 11 -13.28 12.72 0.30
CA ASN A 11 -13.77 14.01 0.80
C ASN A 11 -12.87 14.56 1.93
N HIS A 12 -11.56 14.64 1.67
CA HIS A 12 -10.55 15.14 2.62
C HIS A 12 -9.46 15.93 1.87
N PRO A 13 -8.80 16.91 2.53
CA PRO A 13 -7.67 17.63 1.94
C PRO A 13 -6.56 16.69 1.47
N TRP A 14 -5.82 17.11 0.45
CA TRP A 14 -4.74 16.32 -0.15
C TRP A 14 -3.70 15.91 0.89
N GLU A 15 -3.34 16.82 1.80
CA GLU A 15 -2.35 16.62 2.85
C GLU A 15 -2.77 15.49 3.79
N THR A 16 -4.07 15.40 4.10
CA THR A 16 -4.64 14.35 4.95
C THR A 16 -4.60 12.99 4.24
N VAL A 17 -4.99 12.96 2.97
CA VAL A 17 -5.00 11.72 2.17
C VAL A 17 -3.57 11.20 1.94
N ALA A 18 -2.63 12.08 1.61
CA ALA A 18 -1.22 11.74 1.40
C ALA A 18 -0.58 11.16 2.68
N GLN A 19 -0.82 11.81 3.82
CA GLN A 19 -0.33 11.32 5.11
C GLN A 19 -0.98 9.99 5.51
N ALA A 20 -2.29 9.84 5.27
CA ALA A 20 -3.00 8.58 5.50
C ALA A 20 -2.45 7.45 4.62
N ALA A 21 -2.06 7.72 3.38
CA ALA A 21 -1.45 6.73 2.50
C ALA A 21 -0.10 6.21 3.05
N TRP A 22 0.72 7.09 3.62
CA TRP A 22 1.98 6.68 4.23
C TRP A 22 1.77 5.84 5.49
N ARG A 23 0.77 6.20 6.31
CA ARG A 23 0.40 5.52 7.56
C ARG A 23 -0.76 4.54 7.41
N LYS A 24 -1.02 4.05 6.19
CA LYS A 24 -2.19 3.21 5.87
C LYS A 24 -2.24 1.91 6.68
N TYR A 25 -1.10 1.39 7.10
CA TYR A 25 -1.01 0.13 7.84
C TYR A 25 -0.32 0.35 9.20
N PRO A 26 -0.74 -0.41 10.24
CA PRO A 26 -1.84 -1.39 10.23
C PRO A 26 -3.23 -0.71 10.18
N ASN A 27 -4.25 -1.42 9.68
CA ASN A 27 -5.66 -0.98 9.74
C ASN A 27 -6.61 -2.18 9.84
N PRO A 28 -7.84 -2.01 10.37
CA PRO A 28 -8.77 -3.12 10.60
C PRO A 28 -9.40 -3.70 9.33
N ILE A 29 -9.35 -2.99 8.19
CA ILE A 29 -9.98 -3.42 6.94
C ILE A 29 -9.11 -4.43 6.19
N ASN A 30 -7.79 -4.23 6.19
CA ASN A 30 -6.83 -5.14 5.59
C ASN A 30 -5.83 -5.64 6.63
N THR A 31 -6.23 -6.69 7.33
CA THR A 31 -5.46 -7.35 8.38
C THR A 31 -4.34 -8.26 7.85
N ALA A 32 -4.28 -8.50 6.54
CA ALA A 32 -3.27 -9.35 5.92
C ALA A 32 -1.89 -8.69 5.87
N VAL A 33 -1.81 -7.36 5.90
CA VAL A 33 -0.53 -6.63 5.95
C VAL A 33 0.00 -6.67 7.39
N ILE A 34 1.10 -7.40 7.59
CA ILE A 34 1.69 -7.67 8.90
C ILE A 34 2.86 -6.74 9.23
N GLY A 35 3.46 -6.09 8.22
CA GLY A 35 4.58 -5.19 8.43
C GLY A 35 4.82 -4.27 7.23
N THR A 36 5.32 -3.08 7.49
CA THR A 36 5.81 -2.17 6.45
C THR A 36 7.07 -1.47 6.91
N ASP A 37 8.11 -1.54 6.10
CA ASP A 37 9.39 -0.89 6.37
C ASP A 37 9.69 0.15 5.27
N VAL A 38 10.35 1.24 5.63
CA VAL A 38 10.90 2.21 4.67
C VAL A 38 12.36 1.84 4.46
N VAL A 39 12.67 1.35 3.25
CA VAL A 39 14.04 0.93 2.89
C VAL A 39 14.88 2.15 2.50
N GLU A 40 14.28 3.10 1.78
CA GLU A 40 14.93 4.32 1.32
C GLU A 40 13.92 5.45 1.22
N ARG A 41 14.35 6.68 1.52
CA ARG A 41 13.58 7.89 1.29
C ARG A 41 14.49 9.06 0.94
N ARG A 42 14.18 9.75 -0.16
CA ARG A 42 14.91 10.93 -0.61
C ARG A 42 14.03 11.90 -1.39
N VAL A 43 14.42 13.17 -1.41
CA VAL A 43 13.79 14.19 -2.24
C VAL A 43 14.66 14.41 -3.48
N VAL A 44 14.03 14.41 -4.65
CA VAL A 44 14.67 14.64 -5.95
C VAL A 44 13.85 15.67 -6.69
N ASP A 45 14.43 16.82 -7.01
CA ASP A 45 13.75 17.90 -7.74
C ASP A 45 12.39 18.30 -7.12
N GLY A 46 12.32 18.33 -5.78
CA GLY A 46 11.11 18.65 -5.03
C GLY A 46 10.11 17.49 -4.85
N VAL A 47 10.39 16.31 -5.40
CA VAL A 47 9.54 15.12 -5.30
C VAL A 47 10.07 14.15 -4.24
N LEU A 48 9.20 13.71 -3.33
CA LEU A 48 9.54 12.71 -2.31
C LEU A 48 9.44 11.29 -2.87
N HIS A 49 10.59 10.65 -3.08
CA HIS A 49 10.68 9.23 -3.42
C HIS A 49 10.77 8.40 -2.14
N THR A 50 9.93 7.36 -2.02
CA THR A 50 9.98 6.40 -0.90
C THR A 50 9.93 4.98 -1.43
N HIS A 51 10.93 4.17 -1.08
CA HIS A 51 10.89 2.72 -1.27
C HIS A 51 10.44 2.04 0.01
N ARG A 52 9.39 1.22 -0.08
CA ARG A 52 8.83 0.49 1.05
C ARG A 52 8.82 -1.01 0.78
N LEU A 53 9.17 -1.78 1.79
CA LEU A 53 8.90 -3.21 1.84
C LEU A 53 7.57 -3.41 2.56
N VAL A 54 6.67 -4.21 1.99
CA VAL A 54 5.37 -4.53 2.60
C VAL A 54 5.28 -6.03 2.77
N SER A 55 5.26 -6.47 4.02
CA SER A 55 5.11 -7.87 4.40
C SER A 55 3.64 -8.17 4.62
N SER A 56 3.17 -9.24 4.00
CA SER A 56 1.76 -9.62 4.05
C SER A 56 1.59 -11.13 4.10
N LYS A 57 0.62 -11.57 4.90
CA LYS A 57 0.24 -12.98 5.04
C LYS A 57 -1.00 -13.22 4.19
N TRP A 58 -0.82 -13.92 3.08
CA TRP A 58 -1.92 -14.28 2.19
C TRP A 58 -2.24 -15.76 2.27
N TYR A 59 -3.48 -16.08 1.92
CA TYR A 59 -3.93 -17.45 1.75
C TYR A 59 -3.86 -17.82 0.27
N PHE A 60 -3.26 -18.96 -0.04
CA PHE A 60 -3.30 -19.51 -1.39
C PHE A 60 -4.61 -20.29 -1.57
N PRO A 61 -5.36 -20.13 -2.66
CA PRO A 61 -6.61 -20.87 -2.84
C PRO A 61 -6.38 -22.37 -2.74
N GLN A 62 -7.19 -23.08 -1.95
CA GLN A 62 -7.02 -24.52 -1.70
C GLN A 62 -6.93 -25.34 -2.98
N TRP A 63 -7.77 -25.03 -3.97
CA TRP A 63 -7.82 -25.75 -5.25
C TRP A 63 -6.52 -25.67 -6.06
N ALA A 64 -5.66 -24.70 -5.76
CA ALA A 64 -4.37 -24.51 -6.43
C ALA A 64 -3.19 -25.00 -5.57
N GLN A 65 -3.40 -25.31 -4.29
CA GLN A 65 -2.35 -25.83 -3.43
C GLN A 65 -1.96 -27.24 -3.88
N LYS A 66 -0.65 -27.50 -3.94
CA LYS A 66 -0.15 -28.86 -4.13
C LYS A 66 -0.42 -29.64 -2.85
N VAL A 67 -1.10 -30.78 -2.98
CA VAL A 67 -1.32 -31.75 -1.90
C VAL A 67 0.02 -32.22 -1.33
#